data_AF-X1TJ17-F1
#
_entry.id   AF-X1TJ17-F1
#
_cell.length_a   1.000
_cell.length_b   1.000
_cell.length_c   1.000
_cell.angle_alpha   90.00
_cell.angle_beta   90.00
_cell.angle_gamma   90.00
#
_symmetry.space_group_name_H-M   'P 1'
#
loop_
_entity.id
_entity.type
_entity.pdbx_description
1 polymer ?
#
loop_
_entity_poly.entity_id
_entity_poly.type
_entity_poly.pdbx_seq_one_letter_code
_entity_poly.pdbx_strand_id
1 'polypeptide(L)' 'SIYPGATHEGWGIFQVEAQDNKPLLTFGRDYKGSGGIWWQLY' A
#
# COMPACT_ATOMS: atom_id res chain seq x y z
N SER A 1 5.80 7.68 19.39
CA SER A 1 6.86 6.72 19.71
C SER A 1 7.04 6.66 21.22
N ILE A 2 6.77 5.52 21.85
CA ILE A 2 6.72 5.41 23.33
C ILE A 2 7.99 4.73 23.89
N TYR A 3 8.90 4.26 23.03
CA TYR A 3 10.18 3.63 23.43
C TYR A 3 11.31 3.95 22.44
N PRO A 4 12.51 4.35 22.92
CA PRO A 4 13.68 4.53 22.07
C PRO A 4 14.19 3.17 21.57
N GLY A 5 14.09 2.93 20.26
CA GLY A 5 14.44 1.65 19.60
C GLY A 5 13.29 1.01 18.82
N ALA A 6 12.05 1.51 18.99
CA ALA A 6 10.94 1.10 18.14
C ALA A 6 11.04 1.79 16.77
N THR A 7 11.31 1.01 15.73
CA THR A 7 11.21 1.46 14.34
C THR A 7 9.75 1.78 14.02
N HIS A 8 9.51 2.95 13.41
CA HIS A 8 8.19 3.30 12.85
C HIS A 8 7.95 2.66 11.48
N GLU A 9 8.77 1.67 11.14
CA GLU A 9 8.78 0.98 9.86
C GLU A 9 8.21 -0.42 10.07
N GLY A 10 7.27 -0.79 9.21
CA GLY A 10 6.61 -2.08 9.22
C GLY A 10 6.37 -2.55 7.79
N TRP A 11 6.36 -3.86 7.59
CA TRP A 11 6.17 -4.48 6.27
C TRP A 11 4.73 -4.97 6.15
N GLY A 12 4.05 -4.55 5.08
CA GLY A 12 2.75 -5.10 4.69
C GLY A 12 2.94 -6.06 3.53
N ILE A 13 2.44 -7.29 3.66
CA ILE A 13 2.45 -8.30 2.58
C ILE A 13 1.02 -8.45 2.08
N PHE A 14 0.82 -8.22 0.79
CA PHE A 14 -0.48 -8.33 0.14
C PHE A 14 -0.40 -9.39 -0.95
N GLN A 15 -1.38 -10.29 -0.98
CA GLN A 15 -1.49 -11.27 -2.06
C GLN A 15 -2.11 -10.58 -3.28
N VAL A 16 -1.37 -10.58 -4.39
CA VAL A 16 -1.83 -10.09 -5.69
C VAL A 16 -2.10 -11.26 -6.62
N GLU A 17 -2.94 -11.04 -7.63
CA GLU A 17 -3.20 -12.05 -8.65
C GLU A 17 -1.96 -12.25 -9.53
N ALA A 18 -1.61 -13.52 -9.81
CA ALA A 18 -0.38 -13.85 -10.55
C ALA A 18 -0.33 -13.32 -12.00
N GLN A 19 -1.50 -12.97 -12.56
CA GLN A 19 -1.64 -12.46 -13.93
C GLN A 19 -1.78 -10.92 -13.96
N ASP A 20 -1.82 -10.27 -12.79
CA ASP A 20 -1.84 -8.82 -12.72
C ASP A 20 -0.42 -8.29 -12.96
N ASN A 21 -0.17 -7.86 -14.19
CA ASN A 21 1.10 -7.29 -14.61
C ASN A 21 1.30 -5.85 -14.13
N LYS A 22 0.28 -5.21 -13.52
CA LYS A 22 0.33 -3.81 -13.07
C LYS A 22 -0.42 -3.63 -11.75
N PRO A 23 0.05 -4.27 -10.66
CA PRO A 23 -0.62 -4.17 -9.37
C PRO A 23 -0.55 -2.73 -8.83
N LEU A 24 -1.71 -2.20 -8.46
CA LEU A 24 -1.88 -0.87 -7.89
C LEU A 24 -2.29 -1.00 -6.42
N LEU A 25 -1.42 -0.55 -5.51
CA LEU A 25 -1.77 -0.41 -4.10
C LEU A 25 -2.35 0.98 -3.88
N THR A 26 -3.61 1.04 -3.42
CA THR A 26 -4.29 2.31 -3.16
C THR A 26 -5.01 2.29 -1.82
N PHE A 27 -4.86 3.38 -1.07
CA PHE A 27 -5.55 3.59 0.20
C PHE A 27 -6.43 4.83 0.10
N GLY A 28 -7.70 4.71 0.50
CA GLY A 28 -8.64 5.83 0.53
C GLY A 28 -9.14 6.31 -0.84
N ARG A 29 -9.16 5.42 -1.83
CA ARG A 29 -9.69 5.73 -3.16
C ARG A 29 -11.22 5.80 -3.12
N ASP A 30 -11.79 6.89 -3.63
CA ASP A 30 -13.22 7.01 -3.82
C ASP A 30 -13.70 6.06 -4.93
N TYR A 31 -14.98 5.65 -4.90
CA TYR A 31 -15.59 4.74 -5.88
C TYR A 31 -15.50 5.27 -7.32
N LYS A 32 -15.36 6.59 -7.49
CA LYS A 32 -15.14 7.23 -8.79
C LYS A 32 -13.69 7.14 -9.29
N GLY A 33 -12.84 6.47 -8.54
CA GLY A 33 -11.45 6.24 -8.88
C GLY A 33 -10.52 7.42 -8.58
N SER A 34 -11.03 8.47 -7.93
CA SER A 34 -10.28 9.68 -7.55
C SER A 34 -9.86 9.67 -6.09
N GLY A 35 -8.76 10.34 -5.79
CA GLY A 35 -8.27 10.50 -4.41
C GLY A 35 -7.55 9.28 -3.85
N GLY A 36 -7.00 9.44 -2.65
CA GLY A 36 -6.19 8.42 -1.99
C GLY A 36 -4.69 8.54 -2.28
N ILE A 37 -3.90 7.66 -1.64
CA ILE A 37 -2.46 7.56 -1.86
C ILE A 37 -2.17 6.27 -2.63
N TRP A 38 -1.34 6.41 -3.68
CA TRP A 38 -1.19 5.41 -4.72
C TRP A 38 0.28 5.02 -4.81
N TRP A 39 0.53 3.71 -4.80
CA TRP A 39 1.85 3.15 -5.00
C TRP A 39 1.81 2.19 -6.18
N GLN A 40 2.77 2.37 -7.09
CA GLN A 40 3.02 1.40 -8.14
C GLN A 40 4.08 0.42 -7.62
N LEU A 41 3.79 -0.88 -7.73
CA LEU A 41 4.55 -1.96 -7.09
C LEU A 41 5.61 -2.58 -8.04
N TYR A 42 6.22 -1.79 -8.93
CA TYR A 42 7.26 -2.28 -9.87
C TYR A 42 8.68 -2.11 -9.35
#